data_AF-A0A0A0BSH6-F1
#
_entry.id   AF-A0A0A0BSH6-F1
#
_cell.length_a   1.000
_cell.length_b   1.000
_cell.length_c   1.000
_cell.angle_alpha   90.00
_cell.angle_beta   90.00
_cell.angle_gamma   90.00
#
_symmetry.space_group_name_H-M   'P 1'
#
loop_
_entity.id
_entity.type
_entity.pdbx_description
1 polymer ?
#
loop_
_entity_poly.entity_id
_entity_poly.type
_entity_poly.pdbx_seq_one_letter_code
_entity_poly.pdbx_strand_id
1 'polypeptide(L)'
;MTLVHSAACHFCDDAEEALHELRCEYAIDVSVVDIDSPVGRTLLGKHRPAMNPLVLVDEEFFSSGRLPRKKFIKLLESRGARLTTVGR
;
A
#
# COMPACT_ATOMS: atom_id res chain seq x y z
N MET A 1 1.90 6.82 0.57
CA MET A 1 2.01 5.46 1.15
C MET A 1 2.97 4.62 0.32
N THR A 2 3.48 3.53 0.90
CA THR A 2 4.46 2.67 0.24
C THR A 2 3.97 1.23 0.20
N LEU A 3 4.02 0.62 -0.99
CA LEU A 3 3.80 -0.80 -1.23
C LEU A 3 5.15 -1.44 -1.58
N VAL A 4 5.67 -2.32 -0.72
CA VAL A 4 6.84 -3.13 -1.07
C VAL A 4 6.37 -4.39 -1.79
N HIS A 5 6.62 -4.44 -3.09
CA HIS A 5 6.16 -5.48 -4.01
C HIS A 5 7.27 -6.51 -4.25
N SER A 6 6.89 -7.79 -4.32
CA SER A 6 7.76 -8.89 -4.71
C SER A 6 7.27 -9.51 -6.01
N ALA A 7 8.18 -9.84 -6.92
CA ALA A 7 7.82 -10.61 -8.12
C ALA A 7 7.14 -11.95 -7.76
N ALA A 8 6.23 -12.41 -8.63
CA ALA A 8 5.48 -13.66 -8.50
C ALA A 8 4.69 -13.81 -7.18
N CYS A 9 4.17 -12.69 -6.64
CA CYS A 9 3.40 -12.64 -5.40
C CYS A 9 1.95 -12.22 -5.68
N HIS A 10 1.02 -13.16 -5.64
CA HIS A 10 -0.39 -12.88 -5.92
C HIS A 10 -1.01 -11.83 -4.96
N PHE A 11 -0.60 -11.82 -3.69
CA PHE A 11 -1.05 -10.79 -2.75
C PHE A 11 -0.50 -9.40 -3.07
N CYS A 12 0.66 -9.32 -3.72
CA CYS A 12 1.30 -8.08 -4.11
C CYS A 12 0.53 -7.47 -5.29
N ASP A 13 0.17 -8.30 -6.26
CA ASP A 13 -0.66 -7.91 -7.40
C ASP A 13 -2.07 -7.45 -6.94
N ASP A 14 -2.72 -8.21 -6.05
CA ASP A 14 -4.04 -7.84 -5.46
C ASP A 14 -3.98 -6.50 -4.71
N ALA A 15 -2.88 -6.24 -3.99
CA ALA A 15 -2.71 -4.99 -3.25
C ALA A 15 -2.42 -3.80 -4.17
N GLU A 16 -1.60 -3.99 -5.21
CA GLU A 16 -1.31 -2.95 -6.19
C GLU A 16 -2.57 -2.55 -6.97
N GLU A 17 -3.35 -3.52 -7.42
CA GLU A 17 -4.64 -3.28 -8.08
C GLU A 17 -5.61 -2.51 -7.17
N ALA A 18 -5.76 -2.95 -5.91
CA ALA A 18 -6.61 -2.26 -4.95
C ALA A 18 -6.18 -0.81 -4.68
N LEU A 19 -4.88 -0.56 -4.57
CA LEU A 19 -4.35 0.80 -4.37
C LEU A 19 -4.51 1.65 -5.63
N HIS A 20 -4.44 1.05 -6.81
CA HIS A 20 -4.71 1.69 -8.09
C HIS A 20 -6.21 2.09 -8.22
N GLU A 21 -7.13 1.26 -7.76
CA GLU A 21 -8.55 1.63 -7.70
C GLU A 21 -8.78 2.78 -6.72
N LEU A 22 -8.19 2.68 -5.53
CA LEU A 22 -8.39 3.67 -4.47
C LEU A 22 -7.79 5.04 -4.80
N ARG A 23 -6.71 5.14 -5.58
CA ARG A 23 -6.18 6.43 -6.05
C ARG A 23 -7.12 7.12 -7.06
N CYS A 24 -8.03 6.37 -7.69
CA CYS A 24 -9.06 6.94 -8.55
C CYS A 24 -10.22 7.53 -7.75
N GLU A 25 -10.41 7.11 -6.50
CA GLU A 25 -11.48 7.58 -5.59
C GLU A 25 -10.98 8.58 -4.53
N TYR A 26 -9.74 8.43 -4.08
CA TYR A 26 -9.12 9.25 -3.05
C TYR A 26 -7.82 9.86 -3.58
N ALA A 27 -7.56 11.11 -3.21
CA ALA A 27 -6.32 11.80 -3.52
C ALA A 27 -5.20 11.26 -2.63
N ILE A 28 -4.62 10.13 -3.03
CA ILE A 28 -3.55 9.42 -2.33
C ILE A 28 -2.34 9.19 -3.23
N ASP A 29 -1.15 9.36 -2.68
CA ASP A 29 0.09 8.99 -3.34
C ASP A 29 0.50 7.56 -2.99
N VAL A 30 0.79 6.76 -4.00
CA VAL A 30 1.25 5.37 -3.87
C VAL A 30 2.64 5.24 -4.49
N SER A 31 3.62 4.84 -3.68
CA SER A 31 4.97 4.49 -4.12
C SER A 31 5.14 2.98 -4.08
N VAL A 32 5.36 2.37 -5.24
CA VAL A 32 5.67 0.94 -5.35
C VAL A 32 7.19 0.79 -5.30
N VAL A 33 7.67 -0.02 -4.36
CA VAL A 33 9.09 -0.28 -4.13
C VAL A 33 9.34 -1.76 -4.35
N ASP A 34 10.27 -2.08 -5.24
CA ASP A 34 10.73 -3.46 -5.44
C ASP A 34 11.42 -3.97 -4.16
N ILE A 35 11.00 -5.15 -3.69
CA ILE A 35 11.52 -5.84 -2.52
C ILE A 35 13.04 -6.06 -2.58
N ASP A 36 13.60 -6.28 -3.78
CA ASP A 36 15.01 -6.56 -4.01
C ASP A 36 15.85 -5.29 -4.14
N SER A 37 15.21 -4.12 -4.24
CA SER A 37 15.91 -2.83 -4.25
C SER A 37 16.58 -2.52 -2.91
N PRO A 38 17.61 -1.66 -2.86
CA PRO A 38 18.23 -1.23 -1.60
C PRO A 38 17.22 -0.65 -0.60
N VAL A 39 16.22 0.10 -1.10
CA VAL A 39 15.14 0.66 -0.27
C VAL A 39 14.23 -0.46 0.24
N GLY A 40 13.79 -1.38 -0.64
CA GLY A 40 12.96 -2.52 -0.27
C GLY A 40 13.60 -3.39 0.83
N ARG A 41 14.88 -3.74 0.67
CA ARG A 41 15.66 -4.49 1.66
C ARG A 41 15.76 -3.76 3.00
N THR A 42 15.93 -2.44 2.98
CA THR A 42 15.94 -1.61 4.19
C THR A 42 14.60 -1.65 4.91
N LEU A 43 13.50 -1.52 4.17
CA LEU A 43 12.15 -1.58 4.72
C LEU A 43 11.83 -2.96 5.31
N LEU A 44 12.24 -4.05 4.63
CA LEU A 44 12.12 -5.41 5.18
C LEU A 44 12.94 -5.59 6.47
N GLY A 45 14.17 -5.10 6.50
CA GLY A 45 15.03 -5.19 7.68
C GLY A 45 14.44 -4.47 8.89
N LYS A 46 13.81 -3.31 8.67
CA LYS A 46 13.17 -2.48 9.70
C LYS A 46 11.85 -3.08 10.19
N HIS A 47 10.95 -3.45 9.27
CA HIS A 47 9.56 -3.81 9.61
C HIS A 47 9.32 -5.31 9.74
N ARG A 48 10.19 -6.16 9.18
CA ARG A 48 10.15 -7.64 9.27
C ARG A 48 8.74 -8.22 9.10
N PRO A 49 8.06 -7.93 7.97
CA PRO A 49 6.70 -8.40 7.75
C PRO A 49 6.63 -9.93 7.73
N ALA A 50 5.54 -10.51 8.21
CA ALA A 50 5.33 -11.96 8.18
C ALA A 50 5.02 -12.47 6.75
N MET A 51 4.49 -11.61 5.87
CA MET A 51 4.11 -11.93 4.50
C MET A 51 4.28 -10.73 3.58
N ASN A 52 4.47 -10.98 2.28
CA ASN A 52 4.43 -9.93 1.26
C ASN A 52 3.00 -9.73 0.74
N PRO A 53 2.65 -8.51 0.29
CA PRO A 53 3.46 -7.29 0.32
C PRO A 53 3.51 -6.67 1.72
N LEU A 54 4.49 -5.77 1.95
CA LEU A 54 4.47 -4.84 3.08
C LEU A 54 3.83 -3.53 2.63
N VAL A 55 2.85 -3.05 3.39
CA VAL A 55 2.20 -1.76 3.16
C VAL A 55 2.48 -0.83 4.33
N LEU A 56 3.00 0.35 4.00
CA LEU A 56 3.28 1.42 4.95
C LEU A 56 2.42 2.64 4.65
N VAL A 57 1.88 3.28 5.69
CA VAL A 57 1.20 4.57 5.58
C VAL A 57 1.94 5.55 6.47
N ASP A 58 2.40 6.66 5.89
CA ASP A 58 3.29 7.63 6.53
C ASP A 58 4.48 6.95 7.23
N GLU A 59 5.12 6.03 6.51
CA GLU A 59 6.29 5.24 6.96
C GLU A 59 6.03 4.28 8.13
N GLU A 60 4.79 4.20 8.63
CA GLU A 60 4.39 3.26 9.67
C GLU A 60 3.80 1.98 9.11
N PHE A 61 4.02 0.86 9.81
CA PHE A 61 3.46 -0.43 9.42
C PHE A 61 1.92 -0.38 9.42
N PHE A 62 1.32 -0.72 8.28
CA PHE A 62 -0.13 -0.83 8.16
C PHE A 62 -0.60 -2.29 8.02
N SER A 63 -0.02 -3.02 7.06
CA SER A 63 -0.35 -4.44 6.83
C SER A 63 0.78 -5.21 6.16
N SER A 64 0.72 -6.53 6.31
CA SER A 64 1.52 -7.51 5.56
C SER A 64 0.59 -8.58 4.98
N GLY A 65 0.78 -8.99 3.73
CA GLY A 65 -0.14 -9.90 3.04
C GLY A 65 -1.32 -9.17 2.38
N ARG A 66 -2.47 -9.82 2.27
CA ARG A 66 -3.67 -9.22 1.63
C ARG A 66 -4.01 -7.86 2.24
N LEU A 67 -4.14 -6.83 1.39
CA LEU A 67 -4.52 -5.49 1.83
C LEU A 67 -5.93 -5.50 2.46
N PRO A 68 -6.11 -5.08 3.73
CA PRO A 68 -7.41 -5.00 4.35
C PRO A 68 -8.18 -3.75 3.88
N ARG A 69 -8.71 -3.80 2.64
CA ARG A 69 -9.36 -2.68 1.93
C ARG A 69 -10.32 -1.84 2.79
N LYS A 70 -11.24 -2.48 3.52
CA LYS A 70 -12.19 -1.79 4.43
C LYS A 70 -11.49 -1.01 5.55
N LYS A 71 -10.43 -1.56 6.15
CA LYS A 71 -9.64 -0.88 7.20
C LYS A 71 -8.87 0.29 6.60
N PHE A 72 -8.37 0.10 5.39
CA PHE A 72 -7.60 1.11 4.67
C PHE A 72 -8.47 2.32 4.29
N ILE A 73 -9.67 2.09 3.73
CA ILE A 73 -10.65 3.15 3.46
C ILE A 73 -11.00 3.93 4.73
N LYS A 74 -11.31 3.25 5.84
CA LYS A 74 -11.57 3.92 7.13
C LYS A 74 -10.40 4.78 7.60
N LEU A 75 -9.16 4.33 7.37
CA LEU A 75 -7.98 5.13 7.68
C LEU A 75 -7.93 6.40 6.84
N LEU A 76 -8.17 6.31 5.53
CA LEU A 76 -8.22 7.45 4.62
C LEU A 76 -9.29 8.46 5.04
N GLU A 77 -10.52 7.99 5.28
CA GLU A 77 -11.65 8.81 5.74
C GLU A 77 -11.34 9.50 7.07
N SER A 78 -10.77 8.76 8.04
CA SER A 78 -10.40 9.33 9.35
C SER A 78 -9.33 10.41 9.28
N ARG A 79 -8.50 10.37 8.23
CA ARG A 79 -7.44 11.37 7.97
C ARG A 79 -7.91 12.49 7.04
N GLY A 80 -9.19 12.50 6.67
CA GLY A 80 -9.76 13.51 5.79
C GLY A 80 -9.19 13.47 4.37
N ALA A 81 -8.79 12.28 3.89
CA ALA A 81 -8.35 12.12 2.51
C ALA A 81 -9.44 12.66 1.58
N ARG A 82 -9.05 13.55 0.66
CA ARG A 82 -10.01 14.16 -0.25
C ARG A 82 -10.44 13.13 -1.27
N LEU A 83 -11.74 13.03 -1.53
CA LEU A 83 -12.23 12.31 -2.69
C LEU A 83 -11.69 13.00 -3.95
N THR A 84 -11.18 12.22 -4.89
CA THR A 84 -10.83 12.74 -6.22
C THR A 84 -12.11 13.20 -6.90
N THR A 85 -12.12 14.43 -7.40
CA THR A 85 -13.27 14.99 -8.12
C THR A 85 -13.34 14.49 -9.57
N VAL A 86 -12.65 13.37 -9.89
CA VAL A 86 -12.68 12.75 -11.22
C VAL A 86 -14.02 12.02 -11.36
N GLY A 87 -15.06 12.83 -11.49
CA GLY A 87 -16.37 12.36 -11.88
C GLY A 87 -16.32 11.89 -13.33
N ARG A 88 -16.66 10.63 -13.54
CA ARG A 88 -17.94 10.30 -14.19
C ARG A 88 -18.27 8.83 -13.97
#